data_AF-A0A924K417-F1
#
_entry.id   AF-A0A924K417-F1
#
_cell.length_a   1.000
_cell.length_b   1.000
_cell.length_c   1.000
_cell.angle_alpha   90.00
_cell.angle_beta   90.00
_cell.angle_gamma   90.00
#
_symmetry.space_group_name_H-M   'P 1'
#
loop_
_entity.id
_entity.type
_entity.pdbx_description
1 polymer ?
#
loop_
_entity_poly.entity_id
_entity_poly.type
_entity_poly.pdbx_seq_one_letter_code
_entity_poly.pdbx_strand_id
1 'polypeptide(L)'
;MTRDNASETSRAELRAALDESVRLNAATPGPRWRMTPKLRQSMNRHWLARLVISAWGGHIPVIALLVPESLMGRALAQVGAMGVVMMLALLVLALCGLMDSAINDILPKRFTTTLMYHRHIGFMAMAIVLVLVGGTIAIKSGAPAVLASFLIPAGFCVWVTAADLYSRHKGLRA
;
A
#
# COMPACT_ATOMS: atom_id res chain seq x y z
N MET A 1 -42.57 -22.39 41.50
CA MET A 1 -41.41 -21.79 42.19
C MET A 1 -40.09 -22.43 41.72
N THR A 2 -39.93 -22.64 40.40
CA THR A 2 -38.82 -23.45 39.84
C THR A 2 -38.22 -22.86 38.55
N ARG A 3 -38.63 -21.65 38.14
CA ARG A 3 -38.15 -21.01 36.90
C ARG A 3 -36.91 -20.13 37.06
N ASP A 4 -36.53 -19.73 38.29
CA ASP A 4 -35.42 -18.79 38.49
C ASP A 4 -34.03 -19.45 38.50
N ASN A 5 -33.93 -20.71 38.96
CA ASN A 5 -32.63 -21.38 39.13
C ASN A 5 -31.92 -21.72 37.81
N ALA A 6 -32.67 -21.92 36.72
CA ALA A 6 -32.08 -22.21 35.40
C ALA A 6 -31.36 -20.98 34.80
N SER A 7 -31.71 -19.77 35.24
CA SER A 7 -31.08 -18.54 34.77
C SER A 7 -29.75 -18.25 35.47
N GLU A 8 -29.60 -18.69 36.72
CA GLU A 8 -28.38 -18.50 37.51
C GLU A 8 -27.27 -19.45 37.10
N THR A 9 -27.60 -20.72 36.83
CA THR A 9 -26.64 -21.70 36.31
C THR A 9 -26.11 -21.29 34.93
N SER A 10 -26.98 -20.83 34.03
CA SER A 10 -26.55 -20.35 32.71
C SER A 10 -25.63 -19.11 32.79
N ARG A 11 -25.86 -18.20 33.75
CA ARG A 11 -24.99 -17.04 33.98
C ARG A 11 -23.64 -17.43 34.57
N ALA A 12 -23.60 -18.43 35.44
CA ALA A 12 -22.36 -18.94 36.02
C ALA A 12 -21.49 -19.63 34.95
N GLU A 13 -22.11 -20.46 34.09
CA GLU A 13 -21.42 -21.11 32.97
C GLU A 13 -20.89 -20.08 31.96
N LEU A 14 -21.68 -19.05 31.64
CA LEU A 14 -21.24 -17.99 30.72
C LEU A 14 -20.04 -17.20 31.29
N ARG A 15 -20.04 -16.91 32.59
CA ARG A 15 -18.90 -16.23 33.24
C ARG A 15 -17.65 -17.10 33.25
N ALA A 16 -17.78 -18.39 33.55
CA ALA A 16 -16.66 -19.33 33.52
C ALA A 16 -16.06 -19.44 32.11
N ALA A 17 -16.89 -19.54 31.07
CA ALA A 17 -16.45 -19.56 29.68
C ALA A 17 -15.76 -18.25 29.26
N LEU A 18 -16.26 -17.10 29.74
CA LEU A 18 -15.64 -15.80 29.46
C LEU A 18 -14.27 -15.69 30.13
N ASP A 19 -14.16 -16.06 31.40
CA ASP A 19 -12.89 -16.02 32.14
C ASP A 19 -11.86 -16.98 31.54
N GLU A 20 -12.29 -18.16 31.08
CA GLU A 20 -11.44 -19.09 30.35
C GLU A 20 -10.98 -18.48 29.02
N SER A 21 -11.87 -17.83 28.26
CA SER A 21 -11.49 -17.14 27.01
C SER A 21 -10.49 -15.99 27.25
N VAL A 22 -10.66 -15.24 28.34
CA VAL A 22 -9.73 -14.16 28.74
C VAL A 22 -8.39 -14.75 29.17
N ARG A 23 -8.41 -15.85 29.93
CA ARG A 23 -7.19 -16.55 30.38
C ARG A 23 -6.45 -17.19 29.21
N LEU A 24 -7.15 -17.78 28.25
CA LEU A 24 -6.56 -18.30 27.01
C LEU A 24 -5.97 -17.18 26.16
N ASN A 25 -6.66 -16.03 26.02
CA ASN A 25 -6.14 -14.84 25.34
C ASN A 25 -4.96 -14.16 26.08
N ALA A 26 -4.85 -14.37 27.39
CA ALA A 26 -3.71 -13.90 28.19
C ALA A 26 -2.51 -14.87 28.11
N ALA A 27 -2.78 -16.18 28.08
CA ALA A 27 -1.77 -17.25 28.06
C ALA A 27 -1.20 -17.51 26.67
N THR A 28 -2.02 -17.38 25.63
CA THR A 28 -1.54 -17.20 24.26
C THR A 28 -1.37 -15.70 24.06
N PRO A 29 -0.14 -15.14 24.09
CA PRO A 29 0.05 -13.79 23.62
C PRO A 29 -0.35 -13.78 22.14
N GLY A 30 -1.63 -13.48 21.87
CA GLY A 30 -2.22 -13.48 20.53
C GLY A 30 -1.26 -12.76 19.61
N PRO A 31 -0.96 -13.34 18.43
CA PRO A 31 0.31 -13.20 17.72
C PRO A 31 0.78 -11.77 17.83
N ARG A 32 1.62 -11.52 18.85
CA ARG A 32 2.24 -10.22 19.00
C ARG A 32 3.25 -10.25 17.90
N TRP A 33 2.83 -9.79 16.72
CA TRP A 33 3.71 -9.30 15.69
C TRP A 33 4.40 -8.03 16.22
N ARG A 34 5.04 -8.12 17.40
CA ARG A 34 6.08 -7.21 17.82
C ARG A 34 7.17 -7.44 16.79
N MET A 35 7.12 -6.66 15.72
CA MET A 35 8.24 -6.53 14.80
C MET A 35 9.47 -6.36 15.66
N THR A 36 10.39 -7.31 15.56
CA THR A 36 11.66 -7.21 16.26
C THR A 36 12.31 -5.88 15.84
N PRO A 37 13.09 -5.22 16.71
CA PRO A 37 13.80 -4.00 16.34
C PRO A 37 14.61 -4.15 15.04
N LYS A 38 15.12 -5.36 14.78
CA LYS A 38 15.79 -5.76 13.54
C LYS A 38 14.89 -5.68 12.30
N LEU A 39 13.66 -6.21 12.36
CA LEU A 39 12.65 -6.10 11.30
C LEU A 39 12.26 -4.64 11.02
N ARG A 40 12.16 -3.83 12.07
CA ARG A 40 11.89 -2.39 11.94
C ARG A 40 13.05 -1.65 11.24
N GLN A 41 14.31 -2.02 11.53
CA GLN A 41 15.49 -1.43 10.90
C GLN A 41 15.63 -1.84 9.42
N SER A 42 15.34 -3.10 9.06
CA SER A 42 15.43 -3.56 7.66
C SER A 42 14.36 -2.93 6.77
N MET A 43 13.14 -2.71 7.30
CA MET A 43 12.05 -2.04 6.59
C MET A 43 12.33 -0.55 6.31
N ASN A 44 13.22 0.07 7.11
CA ASN A 44 13.61 1.46 6.97
C ASN A 44 14.83 1.69 6.07
N ARG A 45 15.27 0.70 5.28
CA ARG A 45 16.36 0.93 4.31
C ARG A 45 15.89 1.48 2.97
N HIS A 46 14.66 1.16 2.57
CA HIS A 46 14.13 1.49 1.24
C HIS A 46 13.06 2.59 1.27
N TRP A 47 12.91 3.31 2.39
CA TRP A 47 11.89 4.36 2.52
C TRP A 47 12.06 5.49 1.52
N LEU A 48 13.32 5.90 1.26
CA LEU A 48 13.61 6.96 0.31
C LEU A 48 13.22 6.55 -1.12
N ALA A 49 13.51 5.31 -1.51
CA ALA A 49 13.12 4.78 -2.81
C ALA A 49 11.60 4.75 -2.98
N ARG A 50 10.86 4.36 -1.93
CA ARG A 50 9.39 4.39 -1.90
C ARG A 50 8.85 5.81 -2.05
N LEU A 51 9.38 6.76 -1.31
CA LEU A 51 8.95 8.15 -1.35
C LEU A 51 9.23 8.78 -2.72
N VAL A 52 10.43 8.55 -3.27
CA VAL A 52 10.82 9.03 -4.60
C VAL A 52 9.92 8.42 -5.66
N ILE A 53 9.66 7.12 -5.64
CA ILE A 53 8.83 6.49 -6.68
C ILE A 53 7.36 6.88 -6.58
N SER A 54 6.82 7.11 -5.38
CA SER A 54 5.45 7.62 -5.21
C SER A 54 5.34 9.09 -5.65
N ALA A 55 6.33 9.94 -5.32
CA ALA A 55 6.39 11.30 -5.85
C ALA A 55 6.52 11.30 -7.37
N TRP A 56 7.34 10.42 -7.91
CA TRP A 56 7.54 10.26 -9.36
C TRP A 56 6.29 9.68 -10.04
N GLY A 57 5.54 8.77 -9.42
CA GLY A 57 4.24 8.34 -9.93
C GLY A 57 3.21 9.47 -9.91
N GLY A 58 3.22 10.31 -8.86
CA GLY A 58 2.27 11.40 -8.66
C GLY A 58 2.50 12.64 -9.52
N HIS A 59 3.76 12.96 -9.86
CA HIS A 59 4.03 14.15 -10.69
C HIS A 59 3.48 14.00 -12.13
N ILE A 60 3.38 12.77 -12.65
CA ILE A 60 2.90 12.50 -14.02
C ILE A 60 1.45 12.98 -14.20
N PRO A 61 0.46 12.50 -13.41
CA PRO A 61 -0.91 12.96 -13.52
C PRO A 61 -1.06 14.44 -13.15
N VAL A 62 -0.27 14.97 -12.21
CA VAL A 62 -0.30 16.41 -11.87
C VAL A 62 0.07 17.26 -13.09
N ILE A 63 1.18 16.94 -13.77
CA ILE A 63 1.61 17.69 -14.96
C ILE A 63 0.61 17.49 -16.10
N ALA A 64 0.17 16.25 -16.34
CA ALA A 64 -0.74 15.94 -17.44
C ALA A 64 -2.11 16.63 -17.29
N LEU A 65 -2.62 16.79 -16.06
CA LEU A 65 -3.92 17.40 -15.80
C LEU A 65 -3.85 18.93 -15.66
N LEU A 66 -2.79 19.49 -15.08
CA LEU A 66 -2.68 20.94 -14.85
C LEU A 66 -2.04 21.69 -16.03
N VAL A 67 -1.24 21.00 -16.84
CA VAL A 67 -0.52 21.60 -17.97
C VAL A 67 -0.97 20.90 -19.26
N PRO A 68 -2.15 21.25 -19.82
CA PRO A 68 -2.70 20.60 -21.01
C PRO A 68 -1.79 20.75 -22.24
N GLU A 69 -0.99 21.82 -22.28
CA GLU A 69 -0.01 22.08 -23.35
C GLU A 69 1.23 21.19 -23.29
N SER A 70 1.45 20.46 -22.19
CA SER A 70 2.53 19.51 -22.09
C SER A 70 2.35 18.35 -23.08
N LEU A 71 3.44 17.68 -23.45
CA LEU A 71 3.38 16.48 -24.30
C LEU A 71 2.40 15.44 -23.73
N MET A 72 2.39 15.30 -22.40
CA MET A 72 1.52 14.34 -21.70
C MET A 72 0.06 14.80 -21.66
N GLY A 73 -0.19 16.10 -21.47
CA GLY A 73 -1.54 16.68 -21.52
C GLY A 73 -2.18 16.55 -22.90
N ARG A 74 -1.40 16.80 -23.96
CA ARG A 74 -1.84 16.60 -25.35
C ARG A 74 -2.12 15.14 -25.66
N ALA A 75 -1.24 14.24 -25.22
CA ALA A 75 -1.45 12.79 -25.38
C ALA A 75 -2.68 12.30 -24.62
N LEU A 76 -2.93 12.85 -23.42
CA LEU A 76 -4.11 12.56 -22.62
C LEU A 76 -5.40 13.00 -23.31
N ALA A 77 -5.40 14.18 -23.95
CA ALA A 77 -6.54 14.71 -24.69
C ALA A 77 -6.96 13.79 -25.85
N GLN A 78 -6.00 13.11 -26.49
CA GLN A 78 -6.28 12.14 -27.57
C GLN A 78 -6.91 10.84 -27.06
N VAL A 79 -6.61 10.43 -25.82
CA VAL A 79 -7.24 9.27 -25.18
C VAL A 79 -8.65 9.60 -24.70
N GLY A 80 -8.91 10.87 -24.35
CA GLY A 80 -10.19 11.36 -23.88
C GLY A 80 -10.48 10.98 -22.42
N ALA A 81 -11.76 10.81 -22.08
CA ALA A 81 -12.22 10.62 -20.70
C ALA A 81 -11.58 9.41 -19.99
N MET A 82 -11.35 8.31 -20.72
CA MET A 82 -10.72 7.12 -20.16
C MET A 82 -9.32 7.40 -19.62
N GLY A 83 -8.52 8.17 -20.36
CA GLY A 83 -7.18 8.55 -19.93
C GLY A 83 -7.20 9.38 -18.65
N VAL A 84 -8.15 10.31 -18.53
CA VAL A 84 -8.33 11.14 -17.34
C VAL A 84 -8.66 10.28 -16.12
N VAL A 85 -9.57 9.32 -16.25
CA VAL A 85 -9.90 8.39 -15.14
C VAL A 85 -8.67 7.61 -14.69
N MET A 86 -7.86 7.11 -15.62
CA MET A 86 -6.64 6.37 -15.29
C MET A 86 -5.57 7.26 -14.65
N MET A 87 -5.43 8.52 -15.08
CA MET A 87 -4.55 9.51 -14.44
C MET A 87 -4.99 9.85 -13.02
N LEU A 88 -6.30 9.99 -12.78
CA LEU A 88 -6.84 10.20 -11.43
C LEU A 88 -6.60 8.98 -10.54
N ALA A 89 -6.79 7.77 -11.06
CA ALA A 89 -6.47 6.54 -10.33
C ALA A 89 -4.98 6.47 -9.96
N LEU A 90 -4.09 6.82 -10.90
CA LEU A 90 -2.65 6.90 -10.64
C LEU A 90 -2.32 7.94 -9.57
N LEU A 91 -2.96 9.12 -9.60
CA LEU A 91 -2.77 10.17 -8.61
C LEU A 91 -3.19 9.70 -7.21
N VAL A 92 -4.35 9.04 -7.08
CA VAL A 92 -4.81 8.48 -5.81
C VAL A 92 -3.81 7.45 -5.27
N LEU A 93 -3.35 6.51 -6.11
CA LEU A 93 -2.36 5.51 -5.70
C LEU A 93 -1.03 6.15 -5.26
N ALA A 94 -0.56 7.16 -5.99
CA ALA A 94 0.64 7.90 -5.66
C ALA A 94 0.51 8.63 -4.31
N LEU A 95 -0.63 9.28 -4.05
CA LEU A 95 -0.93 9.93 -2.78
C LEU A 95 -1.02 8.92 -1.63
N CYS A 96 -1.66 7.77 -1.84
CA CYS A 96 -1.68 6.68 -0.87
C CYS A 96 -0.25 6.19 -0.56
N GLY A 97 0.61 6.05 -1.57
CA GLY A 97 2.01 5.66 -1.38
C GLY A 97 2.82 6.71 -0.62
N LEU A 98 2.65 8.00 -0.94
CA LEU A 98 3.28 9.10 -0.22
C LEU A 98 2.84 9.14 1.24
N MET A 99 1.54 8.99 1.49
CA MET A 99 0.97 8.98 2.84
C MET A 99 1.45 7.75 3.64
N ASP A 100 1.50 6.57 3.02
CA ASP A 100 2.06 5.36 3.64
C ASP A 100 3.54 5.56 4.02
N SER A 101 4.35 6.11 3.11
CA SER A 101 5.74 6.44 3.40
C SER A 101 5.87 7.51 4.49
N ALA A 102 5.08 8.57 4.46
CA ALA A 102 5.15 9.64 5.46
C ALA A 102 4.76 9.14 6.86
N ILE A 103 3.63 8.44 6.99
CA ILE A 103 3.14 7.95 8.28
C ILE A 103 4.10 6.92 8.85
N ASN A 104 4.47 5.93 8.03
CA ASN A 104 5.15 4.79 8.58
C ASN A 104 6.68 4.88 8.55
N ASP A 105 7.27 5.63 7.63
CA ASP A 105 8.73 5.72 7.50
C ASP A 105 9.27 6.95 8.25
N ILE A 106 8.55 8.09 8.26
CA ILE A 106 8.97 9.32 8.97
C ILE A 106 8.50 9.32 10.44
N LEU A 107 7.31 8.78 10.74
CA LEU A 107 6.69 8.81 12.07
C LEU A 107 6.51 7.42 12.73
N PRO A 108 7.52 6.52 12.74
CA PRO A 108 7.37 5.12 13.15
C PRO A 108 7.11 4.91 14.65
N LYS A 109 7.18 5.97 15.47
CA LYS A 109 6.99 5.90 16.94
C LYS A 109 5.54 6.16 17.36
N ARG A 110 4.71 6.78 16.51
CA ARG A 110 3.37 7.25 16.90
C ARG A 110 2.24 6.38 16.36
N PHE A 111 2.43 5.74 15.20
CA PHE A 111 1.38 4.97 14.54
C PHE A 111 1.94 3.61 14.09
N THR A 112 1.34 2.52 14.58
CA THR A 112 1.55 1.17 14.06
C THR A 112 0.29 0.73 13.35
N THR A 113 0.19 1.06 12.07
CA THR A 113 -0.95 0.67 11.22
C THR A 113 -0.71 -0.68 10.56
N THR A 114 -1.74 -1.50 10.49
CA THR A 114 -1.78 -2.80 9.77
C THR A 114 -1.48 -2.67 8.28
N LEU A 115 -1.54 -1.45 7.71
CA LEU A 115 -1.14 -1.16 6.33
C LEU A 115 0.32 -1.56 6.01
N MET A 116 1.20 -1.65 7.03
CA MET A 116 2.58 -2.11 6.86
C MET A 116 2.72 -3.45 6.13
N TYR A 117 1.76 -4.36 6.31
CA TYR A 117 1.80 -5.69 5.72
C TYR A 117 1.46 -5.70 4.23
N HIS A 118 0.61 -4.77 3.79
CA HIS A 118 0.01 -4.77 2.46
C HIS A 118 0.64 -3.73 1.52
N ARG A 119 1.75 -3.10 1.92
CA ARG A 119 2.44 -2.06 1.14
C ARG A 119 2.82 -2.47 -0.28
N HIS A 120 3.23 -3.73 -0.47
CA HIS A 120 3.59 -4.26 -1.78
C HIS A 120 2.41 -4.20 -2.77
N ILE A 121 1.18 -4.35 -2.28
CA ILE A 121 -0.03 -4.27 -3.11
C ILE A 121 -0.18 -2.86 -3.72
N GLY A 122 0.12 -1.81 -2.95
CA GLY A 122 0.04 -0.43 -3.42
C GLY A 122 1.01 -0.14 -4.58
N PHE A 123 2.27 -0.54 -4.44
CA PHE A 123 3.27 -0.34 -5.51
C PHE A 123 3.01 -1.23 -6.73
N MET A 124 2.51 -2.45 -6.55
CA MET A 124 2.11 -3.31 -7.67
C MET A 124 0.90 -2.72 -8.42
N ALA A 125 -0.09 -2.21 -7.69
CA ALA A 125 -1.23 -1.51 -8.30
C ALA A 125 -0.77 -0.27 -9.08
N MET A 126 0.15 0.52 -8.52
CA MET A 126 0.72 1.69 -9.19
C MET A 126 1.47 1.29 -10.48
N ALA A 127 2.26 0.22 -10.44
CA ALA A 127 2.95 -0.31 -11.61
C ALA A 127 1.98 -0.75 -12.73
N ILE A 128 0.92 -1.47 -12.36
CA ILE A 128 -0.13 -1.90 -13.30
C ILE A 128 -0.78 -0.69 -13.97
N VAL A 129 -1.18 0.31 -13.17
CA VAL A 129 -1.82 1.52 -13.72
C VAL A 129 -0.85 2.30 -14.61
N LEU A 130 0.43 2.44 -14.24
CA LEU A 130 1.44 3.08 -15.09
C LEU A 130 1.57 2.37 -16.44
N VAL A 131 1.64 1.04 -16.46
CA VAL A 131 1.72 0.26 -17.71
C VAL A 131 0.46 0.42 -18.56
N LEU A 132 -0.72 0.38 -17.94
CA LEU A 132 -1.99 0.55 -18.65
C LEU A 132 -2.14 1.97 -19.23
N VAL A 133 -1.77 3.01 -18.49
CA VAL A 133 -1.76 4.40 -18.97
C VAL A 133 -0.75 4.57 -20.11
N GLY A 134 0.48 4.10 -19.92
CA GLY A 134 1.51 4.20 -20.95
C GLY A 134 1.13 3.47 -22.23
N GLY A 135 0.57 2.26 -22.11
CA GLY A 135 0.12 1.45 -23.25
C GLY A 135 -1.06 2.08 -23.99
N THR A 136 -2.08 2.56 -23.27
CA THR A 136 -3.25 3.22 -23.89
C THR A 136 -2.85 4.51 -24.61
N ILE A 137 -1.98 5.32 -23.99
CA ILE A 137 -1.43 6.51 -24.64
C ILE A 137 -0.63 6.11 -25.88
N ALA A 138 0.29 5.15 -25.80
CA ALA A 138 1.14 4.76 -26.92
C ALA A 138 0.32 4.25 -28.13
N ILE A 139 -0.74 3.47 -27.88
CA ILE A 139 -1.64 2.96 -28.94
C ILE A 139 -2.41 4.10 -29.62
N LYS A 140 -2.86 5.10 -28.85
CA LYS A 140 -3.72 6.17 -29.36
C LYS A 140 -2.96 7.34 -29.98
N SER A 141 -1.82 7.72 -29.38
CA SER A 141 -1.03 8.88 -29.83
C SER A 141 0.02 8.52 -30.86
N GLY A 142 0.36 7.23 -31.02
CA GLY A 142 1.45 6.79 -31.89
C GLY A 142 2.83 7.26 -31.41
N ALA A 143 2.95 7.71 -30.16
CA ALA A 143 4.19 8.23 -29.57
C ALA A 143 4.84 7.19 -28.64
N PRO A 144 5.61 6.21 -29.15
CA PRO A 144 6.24 5.18 -28.33
C PRO A 144 7.28 5.74 -27.36
N ALA A 145 7.85 6.92 -27.64
CA ALA A 145 8.76 7.60 -26.70
C ALA A 145 8.09 7.91 -25.36
N VAL A 146 6.77 8.19 -25.37
CA VAL A 146 5.99 8.46 -24.16
C VAL A 146 5.86 7.21 -23.29
N LEU A 147 5.87 6.02 -23.90
CA LEU A 147 5.78 4.74 -23.19
C LEU A 147 6.94 4.56 -22.20
N ALA A 148 8.16 4.99 -22.56
CA ALA A 148 9.33 4.89 -21.69
C ALA A 148 9.14 5.67 -20.38
N SER A 149 8.48 6.84 -20.43
CA SER A 149 8.17 7.66 -19.25
C SER A 149 7.25 6.96 -18.24
N PHE A 150 6.50 5.94 -18.66
CA PHE A 150 5.65 5.13 -17.79
C PHE A 150 6.29 3.80 -17.41
N LEU A 151 7.00 3.15 -18.34
CA LEU A 151 7.63 1.85 -18.10
C LEU A 151 8.79 1.94 -17.11
N ILE A 152 9.59 3.00 -17.17
CA ILE A 152 10.71 3.20 -16.24
C ILE A 152 10.21 3.25 -14.79
N PRO A 153 9.28 4.16 -14.41
CA PRO A 153 8.78 4.18 -13.04
C PRO A 153 8.00 2.90 -12.68
N ALA A 154 7.30 2.26 -13.62
CA ALA A 154 6.66 0.96 -13.36
C ALA A 154 7.69 -0.12 -12.99
N GLY A 155 8.80 -0.20 -13.73
CA GLY A 155 9.91 -1.11 -13.43
C GLY A 155 10.52 -0.84 -12.05
N PHE A 156 10.72 0.43 -11.71
CA PHE A 156 11.19 0.80 -10.37
C PHE A 156 10.18 0.43 -9.26
N CYS A 157 8.87 0.56 -9.48
CA CYS A 157 7.86 0.11 -8.52
C CYS A 157 7.97 -1.40 -8.25
N VAL A 158 8.14 -2.19 -9.30
CA VAL A 158 8.32 -3.66 -9.19
C VAL A 158 9.63 -3.98 -8.47
N TRP A 159 10.72 -3.30 -8.82
CA TRP A 159 12.02 -3.49 -8.16
C TRP A 159 11.97 -3.15 -6.67
N VAL A 160 11.38 -2.01 -6.28
CA VAL A 160 11.20 -1.62 -4.88
C VAL A 160 10.36 -2.67 -4.13
N THR A 161 9.31 -3.18 -4.77
CA THR A 161 8.46 -4.22 -4.19
C THR A 161 9.23 -5.53 -3.97
N ALA A 162 10.02 -5.96 -4.95
CA ALA A 162 10.88 -7.14 -4.83
C ALA A 162 11.95 -6.96 -3.74
N ALA A 163 12.58 -5.78 -3.66
CA ALA A 163 13.57 -5.47 -2.64
C ALA A 163 12.96 -5.48 -1.22
N ASP A 164 11.73 -5.00 -1.06
CA ASP A 164 11.00 -5.02 0.21
C ASP A 164 10.67 -6.46 0.64
N LEU A 165 10.15 -7.28 -0.27
CA LEU A 165 9.86 -8.71 -0.04
C LEU A 165 11.14 -9.49 0.33
N TYR A 166 12.22 -9.26 -0.41
CA TYR A 166 13.51 -9.91 -0.14
C TYR A 166 14.08 -9.55 1.23
N SER A 167 13.98 -8.27 1.61
CA SER A 167 14.44 -7.78 2.92
C SER A 167 13.64 -8.37 4.07
N ARG A 168 12.32 -8.56 3.89
CA ARG A 168 11.45 -9.24 4.87
C ARG A 168 11.84 -10.70 5.03
N HIS A 169 12.09 -11.43 3.94
CA HIS A 169 12.50 -12.83 4.01
C HIS A 169 13.86 -13.03 4.68
N LYS A 170 14.84 -12.16 4.41
CA LYS A 170 16.14 -12.21 5.12
C LYS A 170 16.00 -11.91 6.61
N GLY A 171 15.17 -10.92 6.97
CA GLY A 171 14.95 -10.57 8.37
C GLY A 171 14.25 -11.65 9.21
N LEU A 172 13.53 -12.58 8.57
CA LEU A 172 12.90 -13.73 9.25
C LEU A 172 13.88 -14.89 9.49
N ARG A 173 15.00 -14.95 8.76
CA ARG A 173 16.01 -16.02 8.86
C ARG A 173 17.17 -15.69 9.82
N ALA A 174 17.20 -14.49 10.42
CA ALA A 174 18.31 -13.94 11.21
C ALA A 174 17.87 -13.46 12.60
#